data_AF-A0A7M3M968-F1
#
_entry.id   AF-A0A7M3M968-F1
#
_cell.length_a   1.000
_cell.length_b   1.000
_cell.length_c   1.000
_cell.angle_alpha   90.00
_cell.angle_beta   90.00
_cell.angle_gamma   90.00
#
_symmetry.space_group_name_H-M   'P 1'
#
loop_
_entity.id
_entity.type
_entity.pdbx_description
1 polymer ?
#
loop_
_entity_poly.entity_id
_entity_poly.type
_entity_poly.pdbx_seq_one_letter_code
_entity_poly.pdbx_strand_id
1 'polypeptide(L)'
;MPTIENRGRPRYKAVVQVNGIRKEKRFPDDSRESKRAALKWELDMRELLKQEQEKQTPTTSSPSIHAWGTEYLSDVEARFITKTYKEKCASFRLLIKELGKNTPVDNISVGQAQAFLSKQFSTRSGYAVNKDRKNLAAAWTWGSRFMNGFPDGKNPFQS
;
A
#
# COMPACT_ATOMS: atom_id res chain seq x y z
N MET A 1 4.61 -17.51 36.71
CA MET A 1 5.15 -17.74 38.07
C MET A 1 6.24 -16.69 38.35
N PRO A 2 6.42 -16.22 39.59
CA PRO A 2 7.55 -15.33 39.91
C PRO A 2 8.86 -16.06 39.61
N THR A 3 9.82 -15.35 39.03
CA THR A 3 11.15 -15.89 38.69
C THR A 3 12.13 -15.56 39.80
N ILE A 4 12.90 -16.56 40.23
CA ILE A 4 13.92 -16.44 41.28
C ILE A 4 15.29 -16.47 40.61
N GLU A 5 16.11 -15.43 40.80
CA GLU A 5 17.53 -15.45 40.40
C GLU A 5 18.39 -15.90 41.59
N ASN A 6 19.55 -16.49 41.28
CA ASN A 6 20.35 -17.37 42.13
C ASN A 6 20.80 -16.80 43.51
N ARG A 7 20.51 -15.52 43.84
CA ARG A 7 20.71 -14.87 45.17
C ARG A 7 19.78 -13.66 45.41
N GLY A 8 18.58 -13.58 44.80
CA GLY A 8 17.71 -12.39 44.84
C GLY A 8 16.29 -12.64 45.38
N ARG A 9 15.60 -11.56 45.79
CA ARG A 9 14.15 -11.62 46.14
C ARG A 9 13.34 -12.09 44.93
N PRO A 10 12.31 -12.94 45.11
CA PRO A 10 11.43 -13.38 44.03
C PRO A 10 10.75 -12.16 43.37
N ARG A 11 10.70 -12.15 42.04
CA ARG A 11 10.10 -11.05 41.26
C ARG A 11 9.26 -11.58 40.11
N TYR A 12 8.18 -10.88 39.77
CA TYR A 12 7.48 -11.17 38.52
C TYR A 12 8.28 -10.68 37.31
N LYS A 13 8.36 -11.54 36.30
CA LYS A 13 8.90 -11.24 34.98
C LYS A 13 7.79 -11.45 33.96
N ALA A 14 7.54 -10.42 33.17
CA ALA A 14 6.65 -10.49 32.03
C ALA A 14 7.46 -10.71 30.74
N VAL A 15 6.97 -11.57 29.86
CA VAL A 15 7.63 -11.89 28.59
C VAL A 15 6.58 -11.96 27.47
N VAL A 16 6.78 -11.19 26.42
CA VAL A 16 5.96 -11.24 25.21
C VAL A 16 6.86 -11.59 24.03
N GLN A 17 6.42 -12.56 23.23
CA GLN A 17 7.04 -12.94 21.97
C GLN A 17 5.98 -12.93 20.86
N VAL A 18 6.22 -12.13 19.83
CA VAL A 18 5.39 -12.05 18.63
C VAL A 18 6.32 -12.02 17.42
N ASN A 19 6.16 -12.97 16.49
CA ASN A 19 6.95 -13.09 15.24
C ASN A 19 8.46 -12.92 15.42
N GLY A 20 9.05 -13.64 16.38
CA GLY A 20 10.49 -13.64 16.63
C GLY A 20 11.03 -12.45 17.44
N ILE A 21 10.24 -11.38 17.63
CA ILE A 21 10.62 -10.26 18.52
C ILE A 21 10.19 -10.61 19.94
N ARG A 22 11.19 -10.69 20.84
CA ARG A 22 10.98 -10.94 22.26
C ARG A 22 11.22 -9.67 23.07
N LYS A 23 10.24 -9.30 23.89
CA LYS A 23 10.33 -8.19 24.87
C LYS A 23 10.09 -8.75 26.26
N GLU A 24 10.87 -8.27 27.23
CA GLU A 24 10.71 -8.66 28.62
C GLU A 24 10.80 -7.46 29.56
N LYS A 25 10.03 -7.52 30.65
CA LYS A 25 10.03 -6.51 31.71
C LYS A 25 9.98 -7.16 33.08
N ARG A 26 10.77 -6.63 34.00
CA ARG A 26 10.86 -7.07 35.39
C ARG A 26 10.05 -6.15 36.28
N PHE A 27 9.38 -6.72 37.26
CA PHE A 27 8.59 -6.00 38.26
C PHE A 27 9.31 -6.05 39.62
N PRO A 28 9.09 -5.07 40.51
CA PRO A 28 9.93 -4.85 41.69
C PRO A 28 9.89 -6.00 42.71
N ASP A 29 8.78 -6.75 42.78
CA ASP A 29 8.56 -7.81 43.78
C ASP A 29 7.65 -8.95 43.28
N ASP A 30 7.32 -9.88 44.18
CA ASP A 30 6.40 -11.02 44.00
C ASP A 30 5.00 -10.75 44.56
N SER A 31 4.63 -9.49 44.77
CA SER A 31 3.32 -9.10 45.25
C SER A 31 2.22 -9.41 44.22
N ARG A 32 0.97 -9.52 44.71
CA ARG A 32 -0.20 -9.66 43.82
C ARG A 32 -0.35 -8.47 42.87
N GLU A 33 0.10 -7.28 43.28
CA GLU A 33 0.08 -6.08 42.45
C GLU A 33 1.08 -6.19 41.30
N SER A 34 2.32 -6.60 41.58
CA SER A 34 3.32 -6.89 40.55
C SER A 34 2.88 -8.01 39.60
N LYS A 35 2.14 -9.01 40.08
CA LYS A 35 1.53 -10.03 39.22
C LYS A 35 0.52 -9.44 38.24
N ARG A 36 -0.39 -8.59 38.72
CA ARG A 36 -1.41 -7.93 37.88
C ARG A 36 -0.76 -6.97 36.89
N ALA A 37 0.24 -6.21 37.33
CA ALA A 37 0.99 -5.29 36.50
C ALA A 37 1.77 -6.03 35.39
N ALA A 38 2.35 -7.19 35.71
CA ALA A 38 3.00 -8.06 34.72
C ALA A 38 2.01 -8.54 33.65
N LEU A 39 0.84 -9.07 34.05
CA LEU A 39 -0.18 -9.53 33.10
C LEU A 39 -0.72 -8.40 32.23
N LYS A 40 -0.99 -7.23 32.81
CA LYS A 40 -1.45 -6.06 32.07
C LYS A 40 -0.41 -5.63 31.03
N TRP A 41 0.86 -5.57 31.43
CA TRP A 41 1.94 -5.22 30.53
C TRP A 41 2.08 -6.23 29.38
N GLU A 42 1.89 -7.53 29.63
CA GLU A 42 1.92 -8.53 28.55
C GLU A 42 0.79 -8.34 27.53
N LEU A 43 -0.42 -8.02 28.00
CA LEU A 43 -1.57 -7.72 27.14
C LEU A 43 -1.33 -6.45 26.32
N ASP A 44 -0.97 -5.36 26.99
CA ASP A 44 -0.71 -4.06 26.35
C ASP A 44 0.43 -4.17 25.32
N MET A 45 1.53 -4.85 25.66
CA MET A 45 2.65 -5.04 24.73
C MET A 45 2.31 -5.96 23.56
N ARG A 46 1.51 -7.01 23.77
CA ARG A 46 1.07 -7.88 22.67
C ARG A 46 0.19 -7.10 21.69
N GLU A 47 -0.72 -6.27 22.19
CA GLU A 47 -1.58 -5.41 21.38
C GLU A 47 -0.76 -4.35 20.63
N LEU A 48 0.18 -3.67 21.31
CA LEU A 48 1.11 -2.73 20.67
C LEU A 48 1.94 -3.38 19.57
N LEU A 49 2.52 -4.56 19.82
CA LEU A 49 3.29 -5.28 18.80
C LEU A 49 2.42 -5.71 17.62
N LYS A 50 1.16 -6.07 17.87
CA LYS A 50 0.19 -6.39 16.81
C LYS A 50 -0.17 -5.15 15.98
N GLN A 51 -0.42 -4.00 16.62
CA GLN A 51 -0.70 -2.73 15.93
C GLN A 51 0.52 -2.18 15.18
N GLU A 52 1.73 -2.32 15.74
CA GLU A 52 2.98 -1.98 15.05
C GLU A 52 3.17 -2.88 13.83
N GLN A 53 2.82 -4.16 13.92
CA GLN A 53 2.83 -5.07 12.79
C GLN A 53 1.79 -4.70 11.74
N GLU A 54 0.56 -4.38 12.12
CA GLU A 54 -0.47 -3.90 11.16
C GLU A 54 -0.04 -2.60 10.46
N LYS A 55 0.73 -1.74 11.13
CA LYS A 55 1.33 -0.53 10.54
C LYS A 55 2.58 -0.81 9.70
N GLN A 56 3.31 -1.88 9.98
CA GLN A 56 4.56 -2.26 9.30
C GLN A 56 4.39 -3.34 8.23
N THR A 57 3.25 -4.02 8.18
CA THR A 57 2.85 -4.77 7.00
C THR A 57 2.58 -3.75 5.90
N PRO A 58 3.39 -3.66 4.83
CA PRO A 58 2.94 -2.98 3.64
C PRO A 58 1.69 -3.75 3.20
N THR A 59 0.51 -3.16 3.36
CA THR A 59 -0.69 -3.65 2.71
C THR A 59 -0.30 -3.83 1.26
N THR A 60 -0.10 -5.07 0.82
CA THR A 60 0.19 -5.45 -0.56
C THR A 60 -1.11 -5.30 -1.37
N SER A 61 -1.82 -4.20 -1.14
CA SER A 61 -2.99 -3.80 -1.90
C SER A 61 -2.42 -2.94 -3.01
N SER A 62 -2.56 -3.41 -4.24
CA SER A 62 -2.31 -2.61 -5.43
C SER A 62 -2.85 -1.19 -5.24
N PRO A 63 -2.11 -0.15 -5.66
CA PRO A 63 -2.61 1.22 -5.62
C PRO A 63 -3.92 1.31 -6.42
N SER A 64 -4.77 2.26 -6.07
CA SER A 64 -5.95 2.59 -6.89
C SER A 64 -5.54 3.36 -8.14
N ILE A 65 -6.40 3.37 -9.16
CA ILE A 65 -6.20 4.19 -10.37
C ILE A 65 -5.97 5.66 -10.00
N HIS A 66 -6.70 6.17 -8.99
CA HIS A 66 -6.53 7.55 -8.53
C HIS A 66 -5.16 7.80 -7.89
N ALA A 67 -4.69 6.90 -7.02
CA ALA A 67 -3.38 7.01 -6.39
C ALA A 67 -2.27 6.98 -7.46
N TRP A 68 -2.33 5.99 -8.36
CA TRP A 68 -1.41 5.88 -9.50
C TRP A 68 -1.41 7.12 -10.39
N GLY A 69 -2.60 7.61 -10.77
CA GLY A 69 -2.72 8.81 -11.58
C GLY A 69 -2.16 10.05 -10.88
N THR A 70 -2.42 10.21 -9.58
CA THR A 70 -1.94 11.37 -8.81
C THR A 70 -0.41 11.40 -8.75
N GLU A 71 0.23 10.29 -8.40
CA GLU A 71 1.69 10.22 -8.31
C GLU A 71 2.36 10.40 -9.67
N TYR A 72 1.86 9.73 -10.72
CA TYR A 72 2.39 9.89 -12.07
C TYR A 72 2.24 11.32 -12.59
N LEU A 73 1.07 11.95 -12.37
CA LEU A 73 0.82 13.30 -12.84
C LEU A 73 1.67 14.34 -12.09
N SER A 74 2.02 14.08 -10.84
CA SER A 74 2.98 14.89 -10.08
C SER A 74 4.39 14.86 -10.73
N ASP A 75 4.90 13.67 -11.09
CA ASP A 75 6.17 13.54 -11.85
C ASP A 75 6.10 14.26 -13.20
N VAL A 76 4.97 14.14 -13.90
CA VAL A 76 4.76 14.77 -15.20
C VAL A 76 4.76 16.29 -15.09
N GLU A 77 4.08 16.85 -14.09
CA GLU A 77 3.99 18.30 -13.88
C GLU A 77 5.36 18.92 -13.62
N ALA A 78 6.24 18.23 -12.90
CA ALA A 78 7.60 18.67 -12.65
C ALA A 78 8.50 18.65 -13.90
N ARG A 79 8.21 17.79 -14.88
CA ARG A 79 9.13 17.48 -16.00
C ARG A 79 8.65 17.96 -17.36
N PHE A 80 7.35 18.19 -17.54
CA PHE A 80 6.76 18.50 -18.83
C PHE A 80 5.97 19.80 -18.82
N ILE A 81 5.83 20.40 -20.00
CA ILE A 81 5.01 21.61 -20.18
C ILE A 81 3.53 21.34 -19.87
N THR A 82 2.80 22.40 -19.52
CA THR A 82 1.38 22.36 -19.15
C THR A 82 0.49 21.67 -20.19
N LYS A 83 0.81 21.79 -21.49
CA LYS A 83 0.05 21.11 -22.55
C LYS A 83 0.11 19.59 -22.40
N THR A 84 1.31 19.04 -22.24
CA THR A 84 1.53 17.59 -22.07
C THR A 84 0.90 17.08 -20.78
N TYR A 85 1.03 17.84 -19.70
CA TYR A 85 0.36 17.54 -18.44
C TYR A 85 -1.17 17.43 -18.63
N LYS A 86 -1.81 18.46 -19.23
CA LYS A 86 -3.26 18.47 -19.48
C LYS A 86 -3.73 17.30 -20.35
N GLU A 87 -2.94 16.90 -21.35
CA GLU A 87 -3.24 15.74 -22.18
C GLU A 87 -3.23 14.43 -21.37
N LYS A 88 -2.24 14.24 -20.50
CA LYS A 88 -2.16 13.06 -19.62
C LYS A 88 -3.29 13.05 -18.58
N CYS A 89 -3.62 14.21 -18.00
CA CYS A 89 -4.78 14.36 -17.12
C CYS A 89 -6.10 14.00 -17.82
N ALA A 90 -6.24 14.32 -19.11
CA ALA A 90 -7.42 13.94 -19.88
C ALA A 90 -7.56 12.41 -20.02
N SER A 91 -6.47 11.71 -20.33
CA SER A 91 -6.47 10.24 -20.43
C SER A 91 -6.84 9.56 -19.11
N PHE A 92 -6.30 10.04 -17.97
CA PHE A 92 -6.67 9.51 -16.64
C PHE A 92 -8.12 9.81 -16.26
N ARG A 93 -8.64 11.01 -16.57
CA ARG A 93 -10.05 11.34 -16.31
C ARG A 93 -11.00 10.40 -17.04
N LEU A 94 -10.68 10.03 -18.27
CA LEU A 94 -11.48 9.08 -19.05
C LEU A 94 -11.39 7.67 -18.49
N LEU A 95 -10.19 7.22 -18.12
CA LEU A 95 -9.99 5.90 -17.51
C LEU A 95 -10.76 5.79 -16.18
N ILE A 96 -10.67 6.81 -15.32
CA ILE A 96 -11.39 6.87 -14.04
C ILE A 96 -12.91 6.89 -14.26
N LYS A 97 -13.39 7.60 -15.28
CA LYS A 97 -14.82 7.60 -15.63
C LYS A 97 -15.30 6.21 -16.03
N GLU A 98 -14.46 5.42 -16.69
CA GLU A 98 -14.84 4.08 -17.16
C GLU A 98 -14.72 3.01 -16.08
N LEU A 99 -13.58 2.94 -15.40
CA LEU A 99 -13.25 1.85 -14.48
C LEU A 99 -13.49 2.21 -13.01
N GLY A 100 -13.68 3.48 -12.68
CA GLY A 100 -13.85 3.97 -11.31
C GLY A 100 -12.53 4.37 -10.66
N LYS A 101 -12.56 5.45 -9.86
CA LYS A 101 -11.37 6.04 -9.23
C LYS A 101 -10.65 5.13 -8.23
N ASN A 102 -11.42 4.30 -7.51
CA ASN A 102 -10.94 3.47 -6.40
C ASN A 102 -10.55 2.06 -6.85
N THR A 103 -10.68 1.76 -8.14
CA THR A 103 -10.36 0.44 -8.69
C THR A 103 -8.87 0.17 -8.52
N PRO A 104 -8.47 -0.97 -7.93
CA PRO A 104 -7.07 -1.38 -7.86
C PRO A 104 -6.48 -1.51 -9.27
N VAL A 105 -5.25 -1.03 -9.46
CA VAL A 105 -4.56 -1.09 -10.76
C VAL A 105 -4.32 -2.53 -11.23
N ASP A 106 -4.12 -3.48 -10.31
CA ASP A 106 -4.03 -4.92 -10.59
C ASP A 106 -5.31 -5.49 -11.23
N ASN A 107 -6.47 -4.87 -10.97
CA ASN A 107 -7.72 -5.27 -11.59
C ASN A 107 -7.89 -4.74 -13.03
N ILE A 108 -6.89 -4.08 -13.61
CA ILE A 108 -6.92 -3.62 -15.01
C ILE A 108 -6.37 -4.72 -15.91
N SER A 109 -7.26 -5.60 -16.36
CA SER A 109 -6.91 -6.61 -17.37
C SER A 109 -6.69 -6.00 -18.75
N VAL A 110 -5.96 -6.71 -19.62
CA VAL A 110 -5.80 -6.38 -21.05
C VAL A 110 -7.17 -6.25 -21.74
N GLY A 111 -8.14 -7.10 -21.36
CA GLY A 111 -9.50 -7.04 -21.90
C GLY A 111 -10.23 -5.73 -21.54
N GLN A 112 -10.11 -5.28 -20.29
CA GLN A 112 -10.69 -3.99 -19.88
C GLN A 112 -9.99 -2.80 -20.53
N ALA A 113 -8.67 -2.83 -20.66
CA ALA A 113 -7.93 -1.80 -21.39
C ALA A 113 -8.38 -1.74 -22.86
N GLN A 114 -8.52 -2.89 -23.52
CA GLN A 114 -8.99 -2.95 -24.91
C GLN A 114 -10.44 -2.47 -25.05
N ALA A 115 -11.34 -2.85 -24.12
CA ALA A 115 -12.72 -2.40 -24.11
C ALA A 115 -12.81 -0.86 -23.93
N PHE A 116 -12.01 -0.31 -23.02
CA PHE A 116 -11.88 1.14 -22.83
C PHE A 116 -11.42 1.84 -24.12
N LEU A 117 -10.33 1.37 -24.75
CA LEU A 117 -9.80 1.97 -25.98
C LEU A 117 -10.79 1.85 -27.15
N SER A 118 -11.48 0.72 -27.27
CA SER A 118 -12.51 0.49 -28.30
C SER A 118 -13.70 1.44 -28.13
N LYS A 119 -14.12 1.70 -26.88
CA LYS A 119 -15.15 2.70 -26.58
C LYS A 119 -14.68 4.12 -26.90
N GLN A 120 -13.43 4.46 -26.61
CA GLN A 120 -12.87 5.76 -27.01
C GLN A 120 -12.77 5.90 -28.53
N PHE A 121 -12.53 4.80 -29.25
CA PHE A 121 -12.46 4.80 -30.72
C PHE A 121 -13.81 5.15 -31.34
N SER A 122 -14.88 4.48 -30.91
CA SER A 122 -16.23 4.70 -31.42
C SER A 122 -16.80 6.06 -31.05
N THR A 123 -16.37 6.64 -29.92
CA THR A 123 -16.93 7.91 -29.43
C THR A 123 -16.17 9.15 -29.87
N ARG A 124 -14.87 9.05 -30.17
CA ARG A 124 -14.00 10.22 -30.44
C ARG A 124 -13.29 10.11 -31.78
N SER A 125 -12.25 9.28 -31.85
CA SER A 125 -11.47 9.01 -33.07
C SER A 125 -10.29 8.09 -32.78
N GLY A 126 -9.72 7.46 -33.82
CA GLY A 126 -8.47 6.70 -33.70
C GLY A 126 -7.27 7.53 -33.23
N TYR A 127 -7.19 8.80 -33.62
CA TYR A 127 -6.12 9.69 -33.15
C TYR A 127 -6.20 9.93 -31.63
N ALA A 128 -7.41 10.18 -31.12
CA ALA A 128 -7.64 10.35 -29.70
C ALA A 128 -7.25 9.08 -28.91
N VAL A 129 -7.66 7.91 -29.39
CA VAL A 129 -7.33 6.61 -28.77
C VAL A 129 -5.83 6.37 -28.74
N ASN A 130 -5.12 6.65 -29.85
CA ASN A 130 -3.68 6.49 -29.89
C ASN A 130 -2.96 7.38 -28.87
N LYS A 131 -3.49 8.58 -28.62
CA LYS A 131 -2.96 9.46 -27.57
C LYS A 131 -3.21 8.88 -26.18
N ASP A 132 -4.44 8.43 -25.91
CA ASP A 132 -4.79 7.83 -24.61
C ASP A 132 -3.98 6.57 -24.34
N ARG A 133 -3.87 5.67 -25.32
CA ARG A 133 -3.06 4.45 -25.24
C ARG A 133 -1.60 4.77 -24.89
N LYS A 134 -0.96 5.69 -25.62
CA LYS A 134 0.44 6.09 -25.37
C LYS A 134 0.62 6.71 -23.98
N ASN A 135 -0.32 7.53 -23.54
CA ASN A 135 -0.26 8.18 -22.22
C ASN A 135 -0.41 7.17 -21.08
N LEU A 136 -1.41 6.29 -21.15
CA LEU A 136 -1.68 5.28 -20.13
C LEU A 136 -0.58 4.20 -20.12
N ALA A 137 -0.07 3.82 -21.29
CA ALA A 137 1.08 2.92 -21.39
C ALA A 137 2.32 3.52 -20.71
N ALA A 138 2.66 4.78 -21.00
CA ALA A 138 3.79 5.44 -20.35
C ALA A 138 3.61 5.55 -18.82
N ALA A 139 2.39 5.84 -18.37
CA ALA A 139 2.06 5.89 -16.95
C ALA A 139 2.21 4.53 -16.26
N TRP A 140 1.86 3.43 -16.94
CA TRP A 140 1.95 2.09 -16.37
C TRP A 140 3.40 1.68 -16.21
N THR A 141 4.20 1.89 -17.26
CA THR A 141 5.65 1.65 -17.19
C THR A 141 6.31 2.49 -16.10
N TRP A 142 5.86 3.73 -15.88
CA TRP A 142 6.34 4.53 -14.76
C TRP A 142 5.93 3.93 -13.40
N GLY A 143 4.65 3.58 -13.23
CA GLY A 143 4.14 2.97 -12.00
C GLY A 143 4.90 1.70 -11.62
N SER A 144 5.10 0.80 -12.57
CA SER A 144 5.87 -0.45 -12.37
C SER A 144 7.33 -0.25 -11.94
N ARG A 145 7.90 0.96 -12.12
CA ARG A 145 9.30 1.26 -11.79
C ARG A 145 9.46 2.05 -10.50
N PHE A 146 8.46 2.86 -10.14
CA PHE A 146 8.62 3.88 -9.10
C PHE A 146 7.58 3.80 -7.98
N MET A 147 6.45 3.11 -8.18
CA MET A 147 5.42 2.97 -7.15
C MET A 147 5.54 1.67 -6.39
N ASN A 148 5.57 1.75 -5.06
CA ASN A 148 5.53 0.58 -4.19
C ASN A 148 4.16 -0.11 -4.28
N GLY A 149 4.18 -1.44 -4.40
CA GLY A 149 2.95 -2.25 -4.49
C GLY A 149 2.22 -2.14 -5.84
N PHE A 150 2.82 -1.51 -6.85
CA PHE A 150 2.29 -1.54 -8.21
C PHE A 150 2.37 -2.98 -8.77
N PRO A 151 1.37 -3.45 -9.53
CA PRO A 151 1.36 -4.83 -10.03
C PRO A 151 2.55 -5.13 -10.93
N ASP A 152 3.17 -6.29 -10.67
CA ASP A 152 4.17 -6.89 -11.56
C ASP A 152 3.46 -7.51 -12.76
N GLY A 153 3.72 -7.02 -13.97
CA GLY A 153 3.06 -7.58 -15.15
C GLY A 153 3.26 -6.81 -16.43
N LYS A 154 2.73 -7.39 -17.51
CA LYS A 154 2.70 -6.76 -18.83
C LYS A 154 1.76 -5.55 -18.78
N ASN A 155 2.20 -4.47 -19.42
CA ASN A 155 1.42 -3.26 -19.55
C ASN A 155 0.15 -3.51 -20.38
N PRO A 156 -1.06 -3.36 -19.80
CA PRO A 156 -2.31 -3.69 -20.49
C PRO A 156 -2.65 -2.71 -21.62
N PHE A 157 -1.94 -1.58 -21.72
CA PHE A 157 -2.12 -0.57 -22.77
C PHE A 157 -1.06 -0.67 -23.89
N GLN A 158 -0.12 -1.64 -23.82
CA GLN A 158 0.94 -1.83 -24.82
C GLN A 158 0.60 -2.83 -25.94
N SER A 159 -0.66 -3.24 -26.07
CA SER A 159 -1.12 -4.04 -27.23
C SER A 159 -1.01 -3.29 -28.56
#